data_AF-A0A920RZG1-F1
#
_entry.id   AF-A0A920RZG1-F1
#
_cell.length_a   1.000
_cell.length_b   1.000
_cell.length_c   1.000
_cell.angle_alpha   90.00
_cell.angle_beta   90.00
_cell.angle_gamma   90.00
#
_symmetry.space_group_name_H-M   'P 1'
#
loop_
_entity.id
_entity.type
_entity.pdbx_description
1 polymer ?
#
loop_
_entity_poly.entity_id
_entity_poly.type
_entity_poly.pdbx_seq_one_letter_code
_entity_poly.pdbx_strand_id
1 'polypeptide(L)' 'MGIDVLTIPSGLRGNGLAHWETLLSSRAIENLSMCGVCSMGKHYGSRRTYGHTMIINAWGKL' A
#
# COMPACT_ATOMS: atom_id res chain seq x y z
N MET A 1 19.05 -14.65 -0.48
CA MET A 1 18.26 -14.19 0.69
C MET A 1 17.31 -13.13 0.17
N GLY A 2 16.01 -13.29 0.40
CA GLY A 2 14.96 -12.39 -0.10
C GLY A 2 14.22 -11.72 1.05
N ILE A 3 13.19 -10.93 0.71
CA ILE A 3 12.26 -10.33 1.66
C ILE A 3 10.92 -11.06 1.47
N ASP A 4 10.41 -11.73 2.49
CA ASP A 4 9.12 -12.43 2.39
C ASP A 4 7.93 -11.47 2.51
N VAL A 5 8.09 -10.39 3.29
CA VAL A 5 7.06 -9.38 3.55
C VAL A 5 7.63 -7.96 3.49
N LEU A 6 7.07 -7.14 2.60
CA LEU A 6 7.31 -5.70 2.48
C LEU A 6 6.16 -4.95 3.16
N THR A 7 6.46 -4.03 4.10
CA THR A 7 5.43 -3.21 4.77
C THR A 7 5.58 -1.74 4.43
N ILE A 8 4.52 -1.11 3.92
CA ILE A 8 4.53 0.30 3.48
C ILE A 8 3.54 1.13 4.33
N PRO A 9 4.02 1.87 5.35
CA PRO A 9 3.21 2.88 6.02
C PRO A 9 3.08 4.12 5.12
N SER A 10 1.87 4.54 4.77
CA SER A 10 1.68 5.66 3.83
C SER A 10 0.58 6.64 4.25
N GLY A 11 0.86 7.93 4.06
CA GLY A 11 -0.01 9.05 4.40
C GLY A 11 -0.70 9.69 3.18
N LEU A 12 -0.99 8.92 2.13
CA LEU A 12 -1.47 9.43 0.84
C LEU A 12 -2.83 10.15 0.92
N ARG A 13 -2.96 11.24 0.15
CA ARG A 13 -4.07 12.20 0.14
C ARG A 13 -4.53 12.45 -1.29
N GLY A 14 -5.75 12.95 -1.46
CA GLY A 14 -6.25 13.37 -2.78
C GLY A 14 -6.44 12.19 -3.73
N ASN A 15 -5.94 12.32 -4.96
CA ASN A 15 -6.11 11.35 -6.05
C ASN A 15 -5.23 10.09 -5.96
N GLY A 16 -4.65 9.79 -4.79
CA GLY A 16 -3.78 8.62 -4.56
C GLY A 16 -4.38 7.29 -5.03
N LEU A 17 -5.71 7.17 -5.02
CA LEU A 17 -6.54 6.16 -5.70
C LEU A 17 -5.92 5.62 -7.00
N ALA A 18 -5.58 6.52 -7.95
CA ALA A 18 -5.24 6.13 -9.31
C ALA A 18 -3.91 5.38 -9.45
N HIS A 19 -3.01 5.52 -8.47
CA HIS A 19 -1.69 4.90 -8.49
C HIS A 19 -1.49 3.87 -7.37
N TRP A 20 -2.39 3.84 -6.37
CA TRP A 20 -2.25 3.02 -5.16
C TRP A 20 -2.08 1.54 -5.51
N GLU A 21 -3.07 0.93 -6.15
CA GLU A 21 -3.05 -0.50 -6.50
C GLU A 21 -1.87 -0.84 -7.43
N THR A 22 -1.66 -0.06 -8.49
CA THR A 22 -0.59 -0.30 -9.48
C THR A 22 0.81 -0.28 -8.88
N LEU A 23 1.11 0.70 -8.01
CA LEU A 23 2.42 0.79 -7.36
C LEU A 23 2.64 -0.40 -6.41
N LEU A 24 1.60 -0.79 -5.66
CA LEU A 24 1.72 -1.85 -4.66
C LEU A 24 1.84 -3.24 -5.29
N SER A 25 1.07 -3.54 -6.33
CA SER A 25 1.23 -4.79 -7.09
C SER A 25 2.58 -4.86 -7.80
N SER A 26 3.09 -3.75 -8.34
CA SER A 26 4.46 -3.68 -8.88
C SER A 26 5.51 -4.08 -7.83
N ARG A 27 5.41 -3.56 -6.60
CA ARG A 27 6.35 -3.85 -5.51
C ARG A 27 6.24 -5.27 -4.96
N ALA A 28 5.05 -5.87 -4.96
CA ALA A 28 4.88 -7.27 -4.61
C ALA A 28 5.55 -8.21 -5.64
N ILE A 29 5.33 -7.94 -6.94
CA ILE A 29 5.86 -8.74 -8.05
C ILE A 29 7.38 -8.64 -8.17
N GLU A 30 7.95 -7.42 -8.20
CA GLU A 30 9.40 -7.25 -8.45
C GLU A 30 10.28 -7.86 -7.35
N ASN A 31 9.76 -7.92 -6.12
CA ASN A 31 10.47 -8.45 -4.95
C ASN A 31 10.07 -9.90 -4.60
N LEU A 32 9.13 -10.51 -5.37
CA LEU A 32 8.52 -11.81 -5.07
C LEU A 32 8.04 -11.95 -3.61
N SER A 33 7.43 -10.88 -3.09
CA SER A 33 7.14 -10.70 -1.65
C SER A 33 5.69 -10.30 -1.40
N MET A 34 5.17 -10.59 -0.21
CA MET A 34 3.86 -10.05 0.20
C MET A 34 3.99 -8.57 0.56
N CYS A 35 3.18 -7.70 -0.04
CA CYS A 35 3.18 -6.27 0.22
C CYS A 35 1.98 -5.87 1.10
N GLY A 36 2.24 -5.56 2.37
CA GLY A 36 1.24 -5.07 3.34
C GLY A 36 1.30 -3.55 3.48
N VAL A 37 0.16 -2.88 3.42
CA VAL A 37 0.11 -1.42 3.30
C VAL A 37 -0.95 -0.85 4.21
N CYS A 38 -0.60 0.17 5.00
CA CYS A 38 -1.52 0.81 5.94
C CYS A 38 -1.57 2.33 5.72
N SER A 39 -2.77 2.91 5.68
CA SER A 39 -2.95 4.37 5.61
C SER A 39 -4.09 4.89 6.49
N MET A 40 -3.79 5.69 7.52
CA MET A 40 -4.77 6.54 8.24
C MET A 40 -6.02 5.80 8.76
N GLY A 41 -7.26 6.32 8.61
CA GLY A 41 -7.70 7.41 7.74
C GLY A 41 -7.66 8.83 8.32
N LYS A 42 -8.71 9.25 9.04
CA LYS A 42 -8.93 10.66 9.44
C LYS A 42 -8.01 11.06 10.59
N HIS A 43 -7.22 12.12 10.43
CA HIS A 43 -6.38 12.69 11.49
C HIS A 43 -7.05 13.91 12.14
N TYR A 44 -6.45 14.42 13.22
CA TYR A 44 -6.88 15.64 13.89
C TYR A 44 -6.92 16.83 12.92
N GLY A 45 -7.99 17.64 13.00
CA GLY A 45 -8.27 18.74 12.07
C GLY A 45 -8.86 18.30 10.72
N SER A 46 -8.59 19.07 9.66
CA SER A 46 -9.10 18.83 8.29
C SER A 46 -8.30 17.77 7.50
N ARG A 47 -7.32 17.12 8.13
CA ARG A 47 -6.37 16.22 7.45
C ARG A 47 -6.94 14.79 7.30
N ARG A 48 -7.28 14.37 6.08
CA ARG A 48 -7.85 13.04 5.80
C ARG A 48 -6.90 12.12 4.99
N THR A 49 -6.48 11.02 5.62
CA THR A 49 -5.90 9.78 5.04
C THR A 49 -6.77 9.17 3.94
N TYR A 50 -6.21 8.38 3.01
CA TYR A 50 -6.99 7.61 2.05
C TYR A 50 -7.76 6.43 2.70
N GLY A 51 -7.11 5.62 3.56
CA GLY A 51 -7.80 4.59 4.35
C GLY A 51 -7.73 3.17 3.81
N HIS A 52 -7.29 2.97 2.56
CA HIS A 52 -7.34 1.66 1.89
C HIS A 52 -6.13 0.79 2.23
N THR A 53 -6.09 0.34 3.49
CA THR A 53 -5.19 -0.70 3.96
C THR A 53 -5.44 -1.99 3.18
N MET A 54 -4.39 -2.60 2.64
CA MET A 54 -4.47 -3.83 1.84
C MET A 54 -3.22 -4.70 2.01
N ILE A 55 -3.36 -5.99 1.72
CA ILE A 55 -2.26 -6.94 1.59
C ILE A 55 -2.31 -7.47 0.17
N ILE A 56 -1.16 -7.54 -0.49
CA ILE A 56 -1.01 -8.04 -1.86
C ILE A 56 0.00 -9.18 -1.84
N ASN A 57 -0.28 -10.31 -2.48
CA ASN A 57 0.64 -11.43 -2.58
C ASN A 57 1.74 -11.20 -3.63
N ALA A 58 2.76 -12.07 -3.64
CA ALA A 58 3.90 -11.99 -4.57
C ALA A 58 3.54 -12.05 -6.08
N TRP A 59 2.28 -12.35 -6.43
CA TRP A 59 1.74 -12.35 -7.80
C TRP A 59 0.91 -11.09 -8.11
N GLY A 60 0.95 -10.08 -7.24
CA GLY A 60 0.28 -8.79 -7.44
C GLY A 60 -1.24 -8.78 -7.20
N LYS A 61 -1.79 -9.81 -6.54
CA LYS A 61 -3.23 -9.90 -6.19
C LYS A 61 -3.49 -9.60 -4.72
N LEU A 62 -4.59 -8.90 -4.44
CA LEU A 62 -5.25 -8.84 -3.13
C LEU A 62 -5.67 -10.24 -2.64
#